data_AF-A0A7N0UI52-F1
#
_entry.id   AF-A0A7N0UI52-F1
#
_cell.length_a   1.000
_cell.length_b   1.000
_cell.length_c   1.000
_cell.angle_alpha   90.00
_cell.angle_beta   90.00
_cell.angle_gamma   90.00
#
_symmetry.space_group_name_H-M   'P 1'
#
loop_
_entity.id
_entity.type
_entity.pdbx_description
1 polymer ?
#
loop_
_entity_poly.entity_id
_entity_poly.type
_entity_poly.pdbx_seq_one_letter_code
_entity_poly.pdbx_strand_id
1 'polypeptide(L)' 'MDATGEDQRLELVKQMREHEVAVAELSSLSSNRAVYQKHGIIYFRTATHKAKASEQTAELLDQTKEKMQKLNSP' A
#
# COMPACT_ATOMS: atom_id res chain seq x y z
N MET A 1 -12.15 17.27 15.24
CA MET A 1 -12.88 16.00 15.30
C MET A 1 -11.83 14.92 15.21
N ASP A 2 -11.46 14.31 16.33
CA ASP A 2 -10.49 13.21 16.33
C ASP A 2 -11.14 11.97 15.72
N ALA A 3 -10.48 11.37 14.72
CA ALA A 3 -10.90 10.08 14.17
C ALA A 3 -10.79 9.03 15.28
N THR A 4 -11.87 8.28 15.50
CA THR A 4 -11.90 7.26 16.55
C THR A 4 -10.89 6.15 16.24
N GLY A 5 -10.44 5.39 17.26
CA GLY A 5 -9.49 4.28 17.04
C GLY A 5 -9.99 3.24 16.02
N GLU A 6 -11.31 3.07 15.92
CA GLU A 6 -11.96 2.24 14.90
C GLU A 6 -11.84 2.83 13.48
N ASP A 7 -11.96 4.15 13.31
CA ASP A 7 -11.77 4.81 12.01
C ASP A 7 -10.32 4.63 11.51
N GLN A 8 -9.35 4.75 12.41
CA GLN A 8 -7.93 4.53 12.09
C GLN A 8 -7.67 3.07 11.70
N ARG A 9 -8.30 2.12 12.38
CA ARG A 9 -8.20 0.70 12.07
C ARG A 9 -8.82 0.36 10.72
N LEU A 10 -10.00 0.91 10.42
CA LEU A 10 -10.67 0.72 9.12
C LEU A 10 -9.83 1.27 7.97
N GLU A 11 -9.23 2.43 8.14
CA GLU A 11 -8.33 3.03 7.15
C GLU A 11 -7.07 2.17 6.92
N LEU A 12 -6.47 1.62 7.99
CA LEU A 12 -5.34 0.70 7.85
C LEU A 12 -5.72 -0.59 7.10
N VAL A 13 -6.87 -1.20 7.40
CA VAL A 13 -7.35 -2.39 6.69
C VAL A 13 -7.59 -2.09 5.21
N LYS A 14 -8.16 -0.91 4.92
CA LYS A 14 -8.38 -0.45 3.56
C LYS A 14 -7.06 -0.30 2.81
N GLN A 15 -6.07 0.36 3.41
CA GLN A 15 -4.72 0.52 2.83
C GLN A 15 -4.06 -0.84 2.56
N MET A 16 -4.16 -1.81 3.47
CA MET A 16 -3.64 -3.16 3.24
C MET A 16 -4.27 -3.83 2.02
N ARG A 17 -5.60 -3.75 1.88
CA ARG A 17 -6.30 -4.31 0.72
C ARG A 17 -5.92 -3.61 -0.58
N GLU A 18 -5.74 -2.29 -0.56
CA GLU A 18 -5.29 -1.52 -1.72
C GLU A 18 -3.90 -1.98 -2.18
N HIS A 19 -2.96 -2.19 -1.25
CA HIS A 19 -1.63 -2.75 -1.56
C HIS A 19 -1.71 -4.17 -2.14
N GLU A 20 -2.54 -5.05 -1.58
CA GLU A 20 -2.73 -6.41 -2.09
C GLU A 20 -3.28 -6.41 -3.53
N VAL A 21 -4.27 -5.56 -3.81
CA VAL A 21 -4.83 -5.38 -5.15
C VAL A 21 -3.77 -4.83 -6.10
N ALA A 22 -3.01 -3.81 -5.70
CA ALA A 22 -1.95 -3.23 -6.53
C ALA A 22 -0.88 -4.27 -6.91
N VAL A 23 -0.46 -5.12 -5.98
CA VAL A 23 0.49 -6.22 -6.26
C VAL A 23 -0.09 -7.22 -7.28
N ALA A 24 -1.36 -7.59 -7.14
CA ALA A 24 -2.03 -8.51 -8.05
C ALA A 24 -2.16 -7.90 -9.46
N GLU A 25 -2.59 -6.65 -9.56
CA GLU A 25 -2.70 -5.92 -10.82
C GLU A 25 -1.33 -5.79 -11.49
N LEU A 26 -0.30 -5.33 -10.77
CA LEU A 26 1.07 -5.19 -11.30
C LEU A 26 1.64 -6.54 -11.77
N SER A 27 1.30 -7.64 -11.09
CA SER A 27 1.72 -8.99 -11.47
C SER A 27 1.03 -9.51 -12.73
N SER A 28 -0.18 -9.00 -13.03
CA SER A 28 -0.92 -9.36 -14.24
C SER A 28 -0.42 -8.63 -15.50
N LEU A 29 0.38 -7.57 -15.34
CA LEU A 29 0.91 -6.79 -16.45
C LEU A 29 2.09 -7.49 -17.11
N SER A 30 2.21 -7.36 -18.43
CA SER A 30 3.44 -7.74 -19.14
C SER A 30 4.64 -6.93 -18.63
N SER A 31 5.81 -7.56 -18.53
CA SER A 31 7.04 -6.92 -18.05
C SER A 31 7.46 -5.66 -18.82
N ASN A 32 7.09 -5.55 -20.11
CA ASN A 32 7.40 -4.40 -20.96
C ASN A 32 6.41 -3.23 -20.84
N ARG A 33 5.33 -3.38 -20.04
CA ARG A 33 4.34 -2.32 -19.88
C ARG A 33 4.88 -1.23 -18.97
N ALA A 34 4.83 0.02 -19.43
CA ALA A 34 5.17 1.17 -18.60
C ALA A 34 4.11 1.39 -17.51
N VAL A 35 4.56 1.66 -16.29
CA VAL A 35 3.73 2.05 -15.15
C VAL A 35 4.23 3.36 -14.58
N TYR A 36 3.37 4.06 -13.83
CA TYR A 36 3.66 5.38 -13.29
C TYR A 36 3.33 5.42 -11.81
N GLN A 37 4.25 5.95 -11.01
CA GLN A 37 4.02 6.22 -9.60
C GLN A 37 3.65 7.69 -9.43
N LYS A 38 2.56 7.95 -8.71
CA LYS A 38 2.08 9.31 -8.42
C LYS A 38 2.71 9.82 -7.12
N HIS A 39 3.23 11.04 -7.14
CA HIS A 39 3.69 11.76 -5.96
C HIS A 39 3.10 13.19 -6.00
N GLY A 40 2.07 13.43 -5.20
CA GLY A 40 1.27 14.67 -5.30
C GLY A 40 0.60 14.78 -6.67
N ILE A 41 0.95 15.81 -7.44
CA ILE A 41 0.45 16.02 -8.82
C ILE A 41 1.40 15.49 -9.90
N ILE A 42 2.56 14.94 -9.53
CA ILE A 42 3.61 14.52 -10.46
C ILE A 42 3.57 13.00 -10.63
N TYR A 43 3.83 12.52 -11.85
CA TYR A 43 3.89 11.11 -12.19
C TYR A 43 5.28 10.73 -12.68
N PHE A 44 5.91 9.75 -12.04
CA PHE A 44 7.22 9.23 -12.41
C PHE A 44 7.06 7.88 -13.10
N ARG A 45 7.61 7.74 -14.31
CA ARG A 45 7.65 6.45 -14.99
C ARG A 45 8.54 5.50 -14.21
N THR A 46 8.05 4.29 -13.95
CA THR A 46 8.80 3.22 -13.30
C THR A 46 8.59 1.89 -14.02
N ALA A 47 9.35 0.88 -13.62
CA ALA A 47 9.21 -0.48 -14.14
C ALA A 47 8.23 -1.27 -13.26
N THR A 48 7.47 -2.18 -13.87
CA THR A 48 6.50 -3.05 -13.17
C THR A 48 7.11 -3.80 -12.00
N HIS A 49 8.33 -4.32 -12.12
CA HIS A 49 9.02 -4.99 -11.01
C HIS A 49 9.37 -4.05 -9.85
N LYS A 50 9.73 -2.78 -10.13
CA LYS A 50 10.01 -1.78 -9.09
C LYS A 50 8.74 -1.33 -8.39
N ALA A 51 7.67 -1.08 -9.16
CA ALA A 51 6.35 -0.78 -8.61
C ALA A 51 5.85 -1.94 -7.74
N LYS A 52 6.01 -3.19 -8.20
CA LYS A 52 5.61 -4.35 -7.41
C LYS A 52 6.41 -4.45 -6.11
N ALA A 53 7.73 -4.25 -6.16
CA ALA A 53 8.56 -4.26 -4.97
C ALA A 53 8.18 -3.16 -3.97
N SER A 54 7.79 -1.96 -4.42
CA SER A 54 7.35 -0.89 -3.53
C SER A 54 6.01 -1.18 -2.85
N GLU A 55 5.09 -1.87 -3.52
CA GLU A 55 3.84 -2.33 -2.91
C GLU A 55 4.07 -3.54 -1.97
N GLN A 56 5.12 -4.33 -2.21
CA GLN A 56 5.49 -5.50 -1.41
C GLN A 56 6.43 -5.21 -0.25
N THR A 57 6.91 -3.97 -0.08
CA THR A 57 7.94 -3.66 0.92
C THR A 57 7.50 -4.15 2.30
N ALA A 58 8.26 -5.08 2.87
CA ALA A 58 7.97 -5.70 4.17
C ALA A 58 7.77 -4.65 5.27
N GLU A 59 8.47 -3.53 5.16
CA GLU A 59 8.35 -2.38 6.05
C GLU A 59 6.94 -1.76 6.09
N LEU A 60 6.23 -1.67 4.96
CA LEU A 60 4.84 -1.19 4.95
C LEU A 60 3.91 -2.19 5.63
N LEU A 61 4.11 -3.49 5.40
CA LEU A 61 3.32 -4.55 6.01
C LEU A 61 3.59 -4.65 7.52
N ASP A 62 4.84 -4.55 7.94
CA ASP A 62 5.24 -4.65 9.35
C ASP A 62 4.83 -3.40 10.12
N GLN A 63 5.05 -2.19 9.58
CA GLN A 63 4.56 -0.96 10.21
C GLN A 63 3.03 -0.91 10.31
N THR A 64 2.31 -1.41 9.30
CA THR A 64 0.85 -1.46 9.32
C THR A 64 0.34 -2.49 10.32
N LYS A 65 0.99 -3.66 10.41
CA LYS A 65 0.68 -4.67 11.42
C LYS A 65 0.97 -4.18 12.84
N GLU A 66 2.12 -3.54 13.06
CA GLU A 66 2.47 -2.95 14.37
C GLU A 66 1.49 -1.86 14.79
N LYS A 67 1.09 -0.98 13.87
CA LYS A 67 0.05 0.03 14.14
C LYS A 67 -1.30 -0.61 14.46
N MET A 68 -1.69 -1.65 13.73
CA MET A 68 -2.92 -2.40 14.01
C MET A 68 -2.87 -3.10 15.38
N GLN A 69 -1.73 -3.69 15.77
CA GLN A 69 -1.54 -4.28 17.10
C GLN A 69 -1.68 -3.24 18.21
N LYS A 70 -1.09 -2.05 18.04
CA LYS A 70 -1.22 -0.95 19.01
C LYS A 70 -2.66 -0.46 19.18
N LEU A 71 -3.45 -0.46 18.10
CA LEU A 71 -4.87 -0.08 18.14
C LEU A 71 -5.77 -1.18 18.75
N ASN A 72 -5.32 -2.44 18.74
CA ASN A 72 -6.04 -3.58 19.33
C ASN A 72 -5.63 -3.86 20.79
N SER A 73 -4.63 -3.16 21.33
CA SER A 73 -4.26 -3.24 22.73
C SER A 73 -5.20 -2.35 23.57
N PRO A 74 -5.74 -2.87 24.69
CA PRO A 74 -6.67 -2.14 25.57
C PRO A 74 -6.05 -0.90 26.24
#